data_AF-A0AAV8X7J8-F1
#
_entry.id   AF-A0AAV8X7J8-F1
#
_cell.length_a   1.000
_cell.length_b   1.000
_cell.length_c   1.000
_cell.angle_alpha   90.00
_cell.angle_beta   90.00
_cell.angle_gamma   90.00
#
_symmetry.space_group_name_H-M   'P 1'
#
loop_
_entity.id
_entity.type
_entity.pdbx_description
1 polymer ?
#
loop_
_entity_poly.entity_id
_entity_poly.type
_entity_poly.pdbx_seq_one_letter_code
_entity_poly.pdbx_strand_id
1 'polypeptide(L)'
;MRGTTRFSIIQLIPNEKELSLPHACLVPIELSYVLILEWVYLTLFVFNDNNFVSDSNITINRRLRLISRLQWLAQPPIEQPNVLKTPVSLVIIQHTATVPCASLAQCIFQVKVIQKYHIESNGWWDIGYNFLTGGDGAAYEGRGWTQEGAHTLGYNNRSIGVGFIGTFTAEKPPKSQIVAFKKLIDKGVDLGYITKDYKILGARQLYGTESPGTAFFKRDKDVATLGSRTMIGFGFFFGDENNKDLFVSDLNTTVNGGLRILSRVEWLAQPPTKLPVKLKTPVLLIIIHHTSTASCRTEGECIYIVRNIQQFHVESRQLWDIGYNFLVGGDGSVYEGRGWEREGAHTFEYNYLSIGVAFVGTFTTSPPPENQTDTFNRLVAIGVKLGYLRENYKIMAASQLESIESPGAEFVKEMQKWPHWSKNL
;
A
#
# COMPACT_ATOMS: atom_id res chain seq x y z
N MET A 1 -61.76 -60.96 21.50
CA MET A 1 -60.30 -60.80 21.31
C MET A 1 -60.04 -59.44 20.67
N ARG A 2 -59.05 -58.71 21.19
CA ARG A 2 -58.35 -57.53 20.61
C ARG A 2 -59.14 -56.23 20.41
N GLY A 3 -59.07 -55.39 21.44
CA GLY A 3 -58.50 -54.03 21.43
C GLY A 3 -58.87 -53.06 20.30
N THR A 4 -59.75 -52.11 20.63
CA THR A 4 -60.05 -50.90 19.87
C THR A 4 -59.24 -49.71 20.42
N THR A 5 -58.47 -49.03 19.58
CA THR A 5 -58.01 -47.65 19.82
C THR A 5 -58.27 -46.83 18.56
N ARG A 6 -59.12 -45.81 18.71
CA ARG A 6 -59.60 -44.90 17.67
C ARG A 6 -58.84 -43.59 17.86
N PHE A 7 -58.04 -43.19 16.87
CA PHE A 7 -57.37 -41.89 16.85
C PHE A 7 -58.36 -40.79 16.44
N SER A 8 -58.47 -39.75 17.25
CA SER A 8 -59.30 -38.57 17.01
C SER A 8 -58.53 -37.51 16.22
N ILE A 9 -59.13 -37.07 15.11
CA ILE A 9 -58.75 -35.88 14.33
C ILE A 9 -59.50 -34.70 14.94
N ILE A 10 -58.79 -33.66 15.39
CA ILE A 10 -59.38 -32.40 15.84
C ILE A 10 -58.96 -31.30 14.86
N GLN A 11 -59.96 -30.80 14.13
CA GLN A 11 -59.96 -29.58 13.33
C GLN A 11 -60.00 -28.35 14.27
N LEU A 12 -59.13 -27.36 14.07
CA LEU A 12 -59.26 -26.03 14.68
C LEU A 12 -58.86 -24.92 13.69
N ILE A 13 -59.88 -24.21 13.21
CA ILE A 13 -59.93 -22.81 12.73
C ILE A 13 -61.23 -22.28 13.40
N PRO A 14 -61.33 -21.11 14.07
CA PRO A 14 -60.95 -19.78 13.56
C PRO A 14 -60.45 -18.75 14.62
N ASN A 15 -59.88 -17.61 14.19
CA ASN A 15 -60.51 -16.29 14.32
C ASN A 15 -59.58 -15.15 13.92
N GLU A 16 -60.03 -14.37 12.94
CA GLU A 16 -59.55 -13.02 12.67
C GLU A 16 -60.01 -12.08 13.79
N LYS A 17 -59.10 -11.22 14.27
CA LYS A 17 -59.47 -10.02 15.03
C LYS A 17 -58.82 -8.82 14.37
N GLU A 18 -59.70 -7.96 13.85
CA GLU A 18 -59.45 -6.58 13.48
C GLU A 18 -58.75 -5.82 14.62
N LEU A 19 -57.72 -5.05 14.30
CA LEU A 19 -57.15 -4.07 15.21
C LEU A 19 -57.16 -2.69 14.55
N SER A 20 -57.98 -1.82 15.13
CA SER A 20 -58.19 -0.43 14.75
C SER A 20 -57.09 0.50 15.30
N LEU A 21 -56.62 1.42 14.46
CA LEU A 21 -56.02 2.72 14.84
C LEU A 21 -57.18 3.74 15.06
N PRO A 22 -57.05 4.85 15.83
CA PRO A 22 -55.90 5.76 15.95
C PRO A 22 -55.58 6.17 17.43
N HIS A 23 -54.52 6.92 17.74
CA HIS A 23 -54.51 8.38 17.93
C HIS A 23 -53.06 8.91 17.85
N ALA A 24 -52.90 10.01 17.11
CA ALA A 24 -51.65 10.73 16.91
C ALA A 24 -51.09 11.34 18.21
N CYS A 25 -49.80 11.15 18.45
CA CYS A 25 -49.05 11.86 19.49
C CYS A 25 -48.10 12.84 18.78
N LEU A 26 -48.43 14.13 18.82
CA LEU A 26 -47.62 15.22 18.29
C LEU A 26 -46.49 15.52 19.27
N VAL A 27 -45.24 15.32 18.85
CA VAL A 27 -44.05 15.79 19.56
C VAL A 27 -43.65 17.14 18.96
N PRO A 28 -43.44 18.20 19.77
CA PRO A 28 -43.22 19.56 19.25
C PRO A 28 -41.85 19.74 18.59
N ILE A 29 -41.84 20.52 17.50
CA ILE A 29 -40.78 20.74 16.50
C ILE A 29 -39.60 21.60 17.01
N GLU A 30 -39.56 21.97 18.30
CA GLU A 30 -38.59 22.95 18.83
C GLU A 30 -37.21 22.35 19.19
N LEU A 31 -37.06 21.02 19.27
CA LEU A 31 -35.77 20.37 19.63
C LEU A 31 -34.88 20.00 18.44
N SER A 32 -35.39 20.05 17.21
CA SER A 32 -34.60 19.77 16.01
C SER A 32 -33.78 20.97 15.53
N TYR A 33 -34.19 22.20 15.86
CA TYR A 33 -33.48 23.41 15.45
C TYR A 33 -32.20 23.67 16.26
N VAL A 34 -32.18 23.30 17.55
CA VAL A 34 -31.00 23.53 18.43
C VAL A 34 -29.82 22.64 18.02
N LEU A 35 -30.08 21.39 17.62
CA LEU A 35 -29.04 20.46 17.16
C LEU A 35 -28.47 20.81 15.78
N ILE A 36 -29.25 21.48 14.92
CA ILE A 36 -28.79 21.94 13.59
C ILE A 36 -27.90 23.17 13.71
N LEU A 37 -28.19 24.09 14.65
CA LEU A 37 -27.37 25.30 14.85
C LEU A 37 -26.02 25.00 15.51
N GLU A 38 -25.91 24.02 16.42
CA GLU A 38 -24.62 23.59 16.97
C GLU A 38 -23.73 22.90 15.92
N TRP A 39 -24.30 22.13 14.98
CA TRP A 39 -23.56 21.52 13.86
C TRP A 39 -23.07 22.55 12.82
N VAL A 40 -23.84 23.61 12.58
CA VAL A 40 -23.42 24.72 11.69
C VAL A 40 -22.32 25.56 12.32
N TYR A 41 -22.33 25.74 13.65
CA TYR A 41 -21.26 26.48 14.35
C TYR A 41 -19.93 25.69 14.39
N LEU A 42 -19.99 24.36 14.55
CA LEU A 42 -18.80 23.49 14.51
C LEU A 42 -18.19 23.38 13.10
N THR A 43 -19.01 23.47 12.06
CA THR A 43 -18.51 23.47 10.67
C THR A 43 -17.94 24.83 10.27
N LEU A 44 -18.48 25.96 10.76
CA LEU A 44 -17.92 27.29 10.50
C LEU A 44 -16.64 27.60 11.30
N PHE A 45 -16.38 26.92 12.42
CA PHE A 45 -15.12 27.06 13.17
C PHE A 45 -13.96 26.18 12.66
N VAL A 46 -14.22 25.21 11.79
CA VAL A 46 -13.18 24.36 11.16
C VAL A 46 -12.66 24.96 9.83
N PHE A 47 -13.30 26.01 9.31
CA PHE A 47 -12.94 26.65 8.02
C PHE A 47 -12.20 28.00 8.13
N ASN A 48 -11.57 28.33 9.26
CA ASN A 48 -10.88 29.63 9.40
C ASN A 48 -9.39 29.60 9.81
N ASP A 49 -8.68 28.50 9.59
CA ASP A 49 -7.21 28.49 9.58
C ASP A 49 -6.67 28.45 8.14
N ASN A 50 -7.18 29.35 7.28
CA ASN A 50 -6.54 29.64 5.99
C ASN A 50 -5.45 30.70 6.18
N ASN A 51 -4.40 30.35 6.91
CA ASN A 51 -3.09 30.99 6.78
C ASN A 51 -2.11 29.98 6.18
N PHE A 52 -2.37 29.58 4.93
CA PHE A 52 -1.38 28.87 4.12
C PHE A 52 -0.50 29.92 3.45
N VAL A 53 0.61 30.25 4.11
CA VAL A 53 1.72 30.99 3.51
C VAL A 53 2.19 30.21 2.28
N SER A 54 2.09 30.83 1.12
CA SER A 54 2.53 30.27 -0.15
C SER A 54 4.06 30.31 -0.25
N ASP A 55 4.72 29.27 0.24
CA ASP A 55 6.14 29.06 -0.08
C ASP A 55 6.26 28.16 -1.30
N SER A 56 6.42 28.81 -2.45
CA SER A 56 6.90 28.21 -3.70
C SER A 56 8.31 27.66 -3.52
N ASN A 57 8.45 26.33 -3.31
CA ASN A 57 9.53 25.44 -3.79
C ASN A 57 9.53 24.10 -3.02
N ILE A 58 8.94 23.05 -3.60
CA ILE A 58 9.08 21.67 -3.07
C ILE A 58 9.69 20.74 -4.13
N THR A 59 10.93 20.37 -3.84
CA THR A 59 11.90 19.44 -4.45
C THR A 59 11.42 17.99 -4.58
N ILE A 60 12.00 17.23 -5.54
CA ILE A 60 11.86 15.77 -5.72
C ILE A 60 11.73 14.97 -4.42
N ASN A 61 10.70 14.11 -4.37
CA ASN A 61 10.31 13.13 -3.35
C ASN A 61 10.97 13.26 -1.97
N ARG A 62 10.46 14.22 -1.19
CA ARG A 62 10.79 14.45 0.22
C ARG A 62 10.30 13.36 1.19
N ARG A 63 9.45 12.41 0.77
CA ARG A 63 8.75 11.53 1.73
C ARG A 63 9.54 10.25 2.01
N LEU A 64 9.59 9.85 3.28
CA LEU A 64 10.07 8.54 3.72
C LEU A 64 9.11 7.44 3.24
N ARG A 65 9.62 6.40 2.56
CA ARG A 65 8.87 5.15 2.35
C ARG A 65 9.03 4.26 3.57
N LEU A 66 8.11 4.37 4.53
CA LEU A 66 8.05 3.53 5.72
C LEU A 66 7.03 2.41 5.50
N ILE A 67 7.51 1.17 5.44
CA ILE A 67 6.72 -0.05 5.29
C ILE A 67 6.30 -0.52 6.69
N SER A 68 5.01 -0.45 6.99
CA SER A 68 4.47 -0.85 8.29
C SER A 68 4.51 -2.36 8.50
N ARG A 69 4.37 -2.80 9.75
CA ARG A 69 4.24 -4.22 10.11
C ARG A 69 3.21 -4.98 9.29
N LEU A 70 2.06 -4.35 9.03
CA LEU A 70 1.00 -4.94 8.22
C LEU A 70 1.45 -5.12 6.76
N GLN A 71 2.14 -4.13 6.20
CA GLN A 71 2.56 -4.14 4.79
C GLN A 71 3.62 -5.19 4.49
N TRP A 72 4.55 -5.46 5.42
CA TRP A 72 5.51 -6.56 5.26
C TRP A 72 5.01 -7.89 5.84
N LEU A 73 3.75 -7.97 6.29
CA LEU A 73 3.11 -9.16 6.86
C LEU A 73 3.89 -9.73 8.04
N ALA A 74 4.14 -8.88 9.04
CA ALA A 74 4.74 -9.25 10.29
C ALA A 74 3.94 -10.34 10.99
N GLN A 75 4.62 -11.37 11.47
CA GLN A 75 4.00 -12.27 12.43
C GLN A 75 3.75 -11.50 13.75
N PRO A 76 2.70 -11.84 14.50
CA PRO A 76 2.45 -11.22 15.80
C PRO A 76 3.63 -11.51 16.75
N PRO A 77 3.95 -10.60 17.67
CA PRO A 77 4.95 -10.87 18.69
C PRO A 77 4.45 -11.99 19.63
N ILE A 78 5.36 -12.81 20.17
CA ILE A 78 5.03 -13.82 21.19
C ILE A 78 4.46 -13.12 22.44
N GLU A 79 5.12 -12.04 22.86
CA GLU A 79 4.69 -11.18 23.94
C GLU A 79 4.84 -9.71 23.52
N GLN A 80 4.00 -8.84 24.05
CA GLN A 80 4.12 -7.41 23.75
C GLN A 80 5.43 -6.88 24.33
N PRO A 81 6.30 -6.26 23.51
CA PRO A 81 7.50 -5.64 24.04
C PRO A 81 7.17 -4.56 25.06
N ASN A 82 8.10 -4.29 25.98
CA ASN A 82 7.94 -3.22 26.95
C ASN A 82 7.75 -1.87 26.23
N VAL A 83 7.07 -0.93 26.89
CA VAL A 83 6.93 0.43 26.38
C VAL A 83 8.28 1.15 26.49
N LEU A 84 8.73 1.74 25.38
CA LEU A 84 9.90 2.58 25.31
C LEU A 84 9.57 4.00 25.78
N LYS A 85 10.35 4.51 26.74
CA LYS A 85 10.23 5.90 27.17
C LYS A 85 10.78 6.84 26.10
N THR A 86 9.90 7.62 25.49
CA THR A 86 10.22 8.63 24.46
C THR A 86 10.10 10.05 25.04
N PRO A 87 10.79 11.06 24.45
CA PRO A 87 11.75 10.96 23.36
C PRO A 87 13.06 10.27 23.78
N VAL A 88 13.68 9.52 22.87
CA VAL A 88 15.03 8.97 23.09
C VAL A 88 16.09 9.92 22.57
N SER A 89 17.25 9.97 23.22
CA SER A 89 18.42 10.74 22.77
C SER A 89 19.48 9.89 22.09
N LEU A 90 19.24 8.59 21.92
CA LEU A 90 20.19 7.64 21.36
C LEU A 90 19.55 6.80 20.24
N VAL A 91 20.24 6.75 19.11
CA VAL A 91 19.94 5.89 17.96
C VAL A 91 21.11 4.94 17.77
N ILE A 92 20.85 3.64 17.68
CA ILE A 92 21.90 2.63 17.50
C ILE A 92 21.74 1.96 16.14
N ILE A 93 22.78 2.07 15.31
CA ILE A 93 22.81 1.41 14.00
C ILE A 93 23.49 0.05 14.08
N GLN A 94 22.91 -0.90 13.38
CA GLN A 94 23.41 -2.26 13.22
C GLN A 94 23.35 -2.69 11.77
N HIS A 95 24.11 -3.72 11.39
CA HIS A 95 23.76 -4.52 10.22
C HIS A 95 22.94 -5.72 10.65
N THR A 96 22.20 -6.32 9.74
CA THR A 96 21.43 -7.54 10.04
C THR A 96 22.26 -8.81 9.90
N ALA A 97 23.46 -8.71 9.33
CA ALA A 97 24.31 -9.85 8.96
C ALA A 97 23.60 -10.86 8.03
N THR A 98 22.63 -10.38 7.24
CA THR A 98 21.91 -11.17 6.25
C THR A 98 22.38 -10.85 4.83
N VAL A 99 21.83 -11.57 3.84
CA VAL A 99 21.98 -11.20 2.44
C VAL A 99 21.35 -9.81 2.22
N PRO A 100 22.01 -8.89 1.48
CA PRO A 100 21.41 -7.60 1.13
C PRO A 100 20.19 -7.79 0.23
N CYS A 101 19.36 -6.75 0.14
CA CYS A 101 18.16 -6.76 -0.70
C CYS A 101 18.11 -5.49 -1.55
N ALA A 102 17.66 -5.60 -2.80
CA ALA A 102 17.61 -4.49 -3.75
C ALA A 102 16.17 -4.13 -4.19
N SER A 103 15.23 -5.06 -4.06
CA SER A 103 13.81 -4.84 -4.35
C SER A 103 12.95 -4.92 -3.11
N LEU A 104 11.78 -4.29 -3.14
CA LEU A 104 10.82 -4.32 -2.02
C LEU A 104 10.44 -5.75 -1.63
N ALA A 105 10.19 -6.64 -2.60
CA ALA A 105 9.87 -8.04 -2.33
C ALA A 105 11.03 -8.79 -1.64
N GLN A 106 12.27 -8.57 -2.10
CA GLN A 106 13.46 -9.14 -1.46
C GLN A 106 13.63 -8.61 -0.04
N CYS A 107 13.44 -7.31 0.17
CA CYS A 107 13.61 -6.71 1.48
C CYS A 107 12.51 -7.14 2.45
N ILE A 108 11.24 -7.22 2.02
CA ILE A 108 10.15 -7.81 2.83
C ILE A 108 10.49 -9.26 3.21
N PHE A 109 10.98 -10.05 2.26
CA PHE A 109 11.41 -11.42 2.54
C PHE A 109 12.53 -11.45 3.60
N GLN A 110 13.56 -10.60 3.47
CA GLN A 110 14.63 -10.51 4.46
C GLN A 110 14.12 -10.10 5.84
N VAL A 111 13.24 -9.09 5.93
CA VAL A 111 12.66 -8.66 7.22
C VAL A 111 11.87 -9.79 7.88
N LYS A 112 11.10 -10.57 7.11
CA LYS A 112 10.40 -11.77 7.60
C LYS A 112 11.35 -12.84 8.12
N VAL A 113 12.42 -13.13 7.36
CA VAL A 113 13.44 -14.11 7.75
C VAL A 113 14.11 -13.67 9.06
N ILE A 114 14.44 -12.38 9.18
CA ILE A 114 15.03 -11.81 10.40
C ILE A 114 14.06 -11.92 11.58
N GLN A 115 12.79 -11.57 11.41
CA GLN A 115 11.78 -11.71 12.47
C GLN A 115 11.64 -13.18 12.90
N LYS A 116 11.53 -14.09 11.93
CA LYS A 116 11.42 -15.53 12.17
C LYS A 116 12.61 -16.06 12.95
N TYR A 117 13.83 -15.70 12.55
CA TYR A 117 15.05 -16.11 13.26
C TYR A 117 15.08 -15.57 14.69
N HIS A 118 14.74 -14.29 14.91
CA HIS A 118 14.70 -13.72 16.25
C HIS A 118 13.68 -14.40 17.17
N ILE A 119 12.51 -14.73 16.65
CA ILE A 119 11.44 -15.38 17.42
C ILE A 119 11.78 -16.87 17.65
N GLU A 120 11.98 -17.62 16.58
CA GLU A 120 12.05 -19.09 16.65
C GLU A 120 13.44 -19.59 17.07
N SER A 121 14.51 -18.90 16.69
CA SER A 121 15.88 -19.34 17.00
C SER A 121 16.44 -18.68 18.26
N ASN A 122 16.20 -17.37 18.46
CA ASN A 122 16.72 -16.65 19.62
C ASN A 122 15.75 -16.61 20.81
N GLY A 123 14.49 -17.04 20.62
CA GLY A 123 13.46 -17.00 21.67
C GLY A 123 13.04 -15.58 22.06
N TRP A 124 13.23 -14.59 21.18
CA TRP A 124 12.83 -13.21 21.46
C TRP A 124 11.33 -13.04 21.21
N TRP A 125 10.73 -12.08 21.91
CA TRP A 125 9.31 -11.79 21.75
C TRP A 125 8.94 -11.30 20.35
N ASP A 126 9.87 -10.66 19.65
CA ASP A 126 9.68 -10.13 18.30
C ASP A 126 11.03 -9.79 17.65
N ILE A 127 11.01 -9.34 16.39
CA ILE A 127 12.16 -8.76 15.69
C ILE A 127 12.91 -7.76 16.58
N GLY A 128 14.24 -7.90 16.73
CA GLY A 128 14.99 -7.11 17.70
C GLY A 128 15.17 -5.63 17.37
N TYR A 129 14.98 -5.22 16.13
CA TYR A 129 15.14 -3.81 15.73
C TYR A 129 13.83 -3.03 15.87
N ASN A 130 13.91 -1.74 16.20
CA ASN A 130 12.78 -0.83 16.11
C ASN A 130 12.41 -0.58 14.64
N PHE A 131 13.43 -0.38 13.80
CA PHE A 131 13.29 -0.21 12.37
C PHE A 131 14.40 -0.92 11.62
N LEU A 132 14.17 -1.18 10.34
CA LEU A 132 15.20 -1.64 9.41
C LEU A 132 15.23 -0.74 8.19
N THR A 133 16.35 -0.68 7.48
CA THR A 133 16.46 -0.01 6.18
C THR A 133 16.89 -1.02 5.13
N GLY A 134 16.25 -1.02 3.96
CA GLY A 134 16.57 -1.91 2.84
C GLY A 134 17.41 -1.23 1.77
N GLY A 135 18.13 -2.01 0.96
CA GLY A 135 18.86 -1.48 -0.20
C GLY A 135 17.94 -0.93 -1.29
N ASP A 136 16.66 -1.28 -1.25
CA ASP A 136 15.58 -0.70 -2.04
C ASP A 136 15.22 0.76 -1.66
N GLY A 137 15.86 1.32 -0.62
CA GLY A 137 15.65 2.69 -0.16
C GLY A 137 14.40 2.89 0.70
N ALA A 138 13.81 1.82 1.23
CA ALA A 138 12.70 1.88 2.18
C ALA A 138 13.18 1.70 3.63
N ALA A 139 12.39 2.23 4.57
CA ALA A 139 12.46 1.84 5.98
C ALA A 139 11.33 0.83 6.27
N TYR A 140 11.59 -0.12 7.16
CA TYR A 140 10.65 -1.17 7.56
C TYR A 140 10.43 -1.06 9.06
N GLU A 141 9.18 -1.00 9.47
CA GLU A 141 8.78 -0.96 10.87
C GLU A 141 9.01 -2.33 11.52
N GLY A 142 9.96 -2.40 12.45
CA GLY A 142 10.12 -3.55 13.35
C GLY A 142 9.20 -3.37 14.55
N ARG A 143 9.77 -3.17 15.74
CA ARG A 143 9.00 -2.87 16.95
C ARG A 143 8.40 -1.45 16.95
N GLY A 144 8.84 -0.56 16.06
CA GLY A 144 8.28 0.78 15.92
C GLY A 144 8.84 1.77 16.94
N TRP A 145 8.15 2.91 17.11
CA TRP A 145 8.62 4.05 17.90
C TRP A 145 8.42 3.92 19.41
N THR A 146 7.37 3.22 19.82
CA THR A 146 6.89 3.22 21.22
C THR A 146 7.30 1.99 22.00
N GLN A 147 7.92 1.00 21.36
CA GLN A 147 8.23 -0.30 21.94
C GLN A 147 9.74 -0.50 22.08
N GLU A 148 10.16 -1.10 23.19
CA GLU A 148 11.55 -1.40 23.49
C GLU A 148 12.12 -2.41 22.48
N GLY A 149 13.31 -2.12 21.95
CA GLY A 149 14.08 -3.01 21.09
C GLY A 149 14.61 -4.27 21.79
N ALA A 150 15.27 -5.15 21.03
CA ALA A 150 16.17 -6.19 21.56
C ALA A 150 17.54 -6.17 20.86
N HIS A 151 17.88 -5.04 20.22
CA HIS A 151 19.05 -4.91 19.35
C HIS A 151 20.37 -4.77 20.13
N THR A 152 20.39 -4.02 21.23
CA THR A 152 21.63 -3.69 21.97
C THR A 152 21.40 -3.85 23.47
N LEU A 153 21.97 -4.92 24.04
CA LEU A 153 21.88 -5.22 25.47
C LEU A 153 22.34 -4.01 26.32
N GLY A 154 21.54 -3.62 27.31
CA GLY A 154 21.79 -2.46 28.19
C GLY A 154 21.43 -1.09 27.59
N TYR A 155 20.92 -1.04 26.36
CA TYR A 155 20.50 0.20 25.71
C TYR A 155 19.09 0.16 25.09
N ASN A 156 18.49 -1.03 24.96
CA ASN A 156 17.15 -1.23 24.37
C ASN A 156 16.09 -0.27 24.95
N ASN A 157 16.03 -0.10 26.27
CA ASN A 157 15.03 0.73 26.96
C ASN A 157 15.21 2.26 26.84
N ARG A 158 16.25 2.72 26.14
CA ARG A 158 16.60 4.14 26.02
C ARG A 158 17.12 4.53 24.64
N SER A 159 16.90 3.69 23.64
CA SER A 159 17.36 3.95 22.29
C SER A 159 16.44 3.35 21.22
N ILE A 160 16.54 3.88 20.02
CA ILE A 160 15.93 3.31 18.82
C ILE A 160 17.00 2.56 18.03
N GLY A 161 16.82 1.27 17.84
CA GLY A 161 17.71 0.44 17.02
C GLY A 161 17.29 0.40 15.56
N VAL A 162 18.21 0.73 14.66
CA VAL A 162 17.99 0.64 13.21
C VAL A 162 18.94 -0.37 12.57
N GLY A 163 18.38 -1.45 12.02
CA GLY A 163 19.11 -2.48 11.30
C GLY A 163 19.23 -2.16 9.80
N PHE A 164 20.44 -2.10 9.28
CA PHE A 164 20.70 -2.04 7.84
C PHE A 164 20.70 -3.47 7.30
N ILE A 165 19.73 -3.81 6.45
CA ILE A 165 19.61 -5.15 5.84
C ILE A 165 20.83 -5.41 4.96
N GLY A 166 21.65 -6.38 5.36
CA GLY A 166 22.90 -6.76 4.68
C GLY A 166 24.05 -7.07 5.64
N THR A 167 25.21 -7.35 5.06
CA THR A 167 26.49 -7.55 5.76
C THR A 167 27.52 -6.56 5.22
N PHE A 168 27.92 -5.57 6.04
CA PHE A 168 28.79 -4.46 5.60
C PHE A 168 30.20 -4.52 6.18
N THR A 169 30.76 -5.73 6.27
CA THR A 169 32.15 -5.95 6.71
C THR A 169 33.15 -5.55 5.63
N ALA A 170 32.86 -5.88 4.36
CA ALA A 170 33.69 -5.58 3.19
C ALA A 170 33.17 -4.43 2.33
N GLU A 171 31.85 -4.32 2.15
CA GLU A 171 31.20 -3.30 1.31
C GLU A 171 30.38 -2.32 2.14
N LYS A 172 30.26 -1.07 1.67
CA LYS A 172 29.43 -0.04 2.32
C LYS A 172 27.94 -0.25 1.98
N PRO A 173 27.02 0.19 2.84
CA PRO A 173 25.59 0.26 2.51
C PRO A 173 25.34 1.08 1.23
N PRO A 174 24.39 0.68 0.38
CA PRO A 174 23.94 1.51 -0.73
C PRO A 174 23.47 2.89 -0.27
N LYS A 175 23.72 3.93 -1.08
CA LYS A 175 23.29 5.31 -0.78
C LYS A 175 21.79 5.42 -0.49
N SER A 176 20.96 4.63 -1.18
CA SER A 176 19.51 4.55 -0.98
C SER A 176 19.15 4.20 0.47
N GLN A 177 19.87 3.25 1.07
CA GLN A 177 19.65 2.79 2.44
C GLN A 177 20.01 3.88 3.47
N ILE A 178 21.11 4.60 3.22
CA ILE A 178 21.54 5.74 4.05
C ILE A 178 20.51 6.89 3.98
N VAL A 179 19.98 7.18 2.78
CA VAL A 179 18.93 8.21 2.62
C VAL A 179 17.65 7.80 3.34
N ALA A 180 17.25 6.53 3.26
CA ALA A 180 16.10 6.02 3.99
C ALA A 180 16.26 6.15 5.51
N PHE A 181 17.46 5.84 6.02
CA PHE A 181 17.81 6.03 7.43
C PHE A 181 17.67 7.50 7.85
N LYS A 182 18.26 8.45 7.11
CA LYS A 182 18.15 9.87 7.44
C LYS A 182 16.71 10.34 7.53
N LYS A 183 15.92 10.05 6.49
CA LYS A 183 14.49 10.39 6.42
C LYS A 183 13.70 9.76 7.58
N LEU A 184 14.08 8.57 8.03
CA LEU A 184 13.48 7.91 9.18
C LEU A 184 13.79 8.65 10.48
N ILE A 185 15.04 9.06 10.70
CA ILE A 185 15.43 9.79 11.90
C ILE A 185 14.82 11.19 11.92
N ASP A 186 14.82 11.90 10.79
CA ASP A 186 14.16 13.21 10.66
C ASP A 186 12.68 13.09 11.04
N LYS A 187 11.97 12.09 10.50
CA LYS A 187 10.58 11.80 10.89
C LYS A 187 10.43 11.48 12.38
N GLY A 188 11.37 10.76 12.99
CA GLY A 188 11.34 10.46 14.42
C GLY A 188 11.53 11.70 15.29
N VAL A 189 12.37 12.65 14.86
CA VAL A 189 12.55 13.95 15.53
C VAL A 189 11.30 14.82 15.37
N ASP A 190 10.74 14.88 14.16
CA ASP A 190 9.53 15.66 13.86
C ASP A 190 8.31 15.17 14.68
N LEU A 191 8.18 13.85 14.85
CA LEU A 191 7.12 13.24 15.65
C LEU A 191 7.38 13.30 17.17
N GLY A 192 8.54 13.80 17.61
CA GLY A 192 8.88 13.89 19.02
C GLY A 192 9.26 12.55 19.68
N TYR A 193 9.58 11.51 18.91
CA TYR A 193 10.10 10.25 19.42
C TYR A 193 11.61 10.27 19.65
N ILE A 194 12.32 11.16 18.97
CA ILE A 194 13.78 11.35 19.08
C ILE A 194 14.06 12.81 19.47
N THR A 195 14.96 13.05 20.42
CA THR A 195 15.35 14.42 20.81
C THR A 195 16.13 15.12 19.70
N LYS A 196 16.11 16.46 19.63
CA LYS A 196 16.85 17.21 18.59
C LYS A 196 18.38 17.09 18.69
N ASP A 197 18.88 16.77 19.88
CA ASP A 197 20.30 16.59 20.23
C ASP A 197 20.73 15.12 20.26
N TYR A 198 19.98 14.25 19.56
CA TYR A 198 20.23 12.82 19.54
C TYR A 198 21.65 12.46 19.07
N LYS A 199 22.14 11.31 19.55
CA LYS A 199 23.42 10.71 19.14
C LYS A 199 23.16 9.45 18.33
N ILE A 200 23.93 9.25 17.25
CA ILE A 200 23.97 7.98 16.52
C ILE A 200 25.24 7.24 16.90
N LEU A 201 25.10 5.99 17.32
CA LEU A 201 26.23 5.09 17.61
C LEU A 201 26.10 3.79 16.82
N GLY A 202 27.22 3.23 16.37
CA GLY A 202 27.26 1.84 15.91
C GLY A 202 27.29 0.87 17.09
N ALA A 203 26.63 -0.28 16.98
CA ALA A 203 26.59 -1.27 18.07
C ALA A 203 27.97 -1.64 18.65
N ARG A 204 29.00 -1.73 17.80
CA ARG A 204 30.40 -1.96 18.20
C ARG A 204 30.98 -0.93 19.19
N GLN A 205 30.41 0.27 19.27
CA GLN A 205 30.86 1.30 20.22
C GLN A 205 30.32 1.04 21.63
N LEU A 206 29.38 0.10 21.78
CA LEU A 206 28.66 -0.16 23.03
C LEU A 206 29.00 -1.54 23.63
N TYR A 207 29.32 -2.52 22.78
CA TYR A 207 29.77 -3.85 23.20
C TYR A 207 30.60 -4.54 22.10
N GLY A 208 31.23 -5.67 22.42
CA GLY A 208 32.09 -6.43 21.50
C GLY A 208 31.31 -7.08 20.36
N THR A 209 31.09 -6.35 19.27
CA THR A 209 30.47 -6.85 18.04
C THR A 209 31.12 -6.23 16.80
N GLU A 210 31.07 -6.92 15.66
CA GLU A 210 31.44 -6.33 14.37
C GLU A 210 30.35 -5.42 13.78
N SER A 211 29.14 -5.41 14.32
CA SER A 211 28.03 -4.59 13.81
C SER A 211 28.30 -3.08 14.02
N PRO A 212 28.07 -2.18 13.04
CA PRO A 212 27.30 -2.37 11.81
C PRO A 212 28.13 -2.82 10.58
N GLY A 213 29.35 -3.33 10.80
CA GLY A 213 30.27 -3.77 9.75
C GLY A 213 31.44 -2.81 9.55
N THR A 214 32.62 -3.37 9.26
CA THR A 214 33.89 -2.61 9.23
C THR A 214 33.95 -1.64 8.06
N ALA A 215 33.43 -1.99 6.89
CA ALA A 215 33.33 -1.08 5.76
C ALA A 215 32.32 0.05 6.01
N PHE A 216 31.21 -0.24 6.68
CA PHE A 216 30.23 0.79 7.08
C PHE A 216 30.79 1.73 8.16
N PHE A 217 31.57 1.20 9.11
CA PHE A 217 32.13 2.00 10.21
C PHE A 217 33.42 2.77 9.84
N LYS A 218 34.15 2.33 8.81
CA LYS A 218 35.41 2.98 8.39
C LYS A 218 35.16 4.44 7.98
N ARG A 219 35.91 5.35 8.58
CA ARG A 219 35.95 6.79 8.28
C ARG A 219 36.58 7.04 6.92
N ASP A 220 35.88 7.70 6.00
CA ASP A 220 36.50 8.26 4.79
C ASP A 220 37.43 9.40 5.20
N LYS A 221 38.68 9.37 4.73
CA LYS A 221 39.73 10.34 5.08
C LYS A 221 39.65 11.65 4.28
N ASP A 222 38.74 11.75 3.30
CA ASP A 222 38.82 12.79 2.26
C ASP A 222 37.85 13.98 2.44
N VAL A 223 37.14 14.10 3.57
CA VAL A 223 36.18 15.21 3.78
C VAL A 223 36.46 15.90 5.11
N ALA A 224 37.61 16.58 5.17
CA ALA A 224 38.08 17.33 6.34
C ALA A 224 37.90 18.85 6.16
N THR A 225 36.73 19.31 5.73
CA THR A 225 36.33 20.73 5.84
C THR A 225 34.86 20.87 5.54
N LEU A 226 34.06 21.27 6.54
CA LEU A 226 32.77 22.00 6.48
C LEU A 226 31.76 21.49 7.53
N GLY A 227 31.42 22.36 8.48
CA GLY A 227 30.04 22.50 8.98
C GLY A 227 29.56 21.57 10.09
N SER A 228 29.87 21.94 11.33
CA SER A 228 29.28 21.60 12.63
C SER A 228 27.94 20.83 12.72
N ARG A 229 27.99 19.63 13.33
CA ARG A 229 27.06 19.06 14.35
C ARG A 229 27.71 17.82 14.97
N THR A 230 28.05 17.89 16.25
CA THR A 230 29.01 17.00 16.92
C THR A 230 28.49 15.57 17.12
N MET A 231 28.86 14.66 16.22
CA MET A 231 28.91 13.22 16.49
C MET A 231 30.20 12.90 17.25
N ILE A 232 30.12 12.30 18.43
CA ILE A 232 31.29 11.74 19.11
C ILE A 232 31.54 10.35 18.51
N GLY A 233 32.48 10.26 17.55
CA GLY A 233 33.03 8.99 17.07
C GLY A 233 32.63 8.52 15.65
N PHE A 234 31.84 9.29 14.90
CA PHE A 234 31.54 9.01 13.48
C PHE A 234 32.05 10.19 12.63
N GLY A 235 33.19 10.01 11.96
CA GLY A 235 33.71 11.04 11.05
C GLY A 235 32.92 11.06 9.75
N PHE A 236 32.25 12.20 9.49
CA PHE A 236 31.72 12.72 8.23
C PHE A 236 31.54 11.74 7.05
N PHE A 237 30.27 11.36 6.80
CA PHE A 237 29.81 10.75 5.54
C PHE A 237 28.80 11.63 4.78
N PHE A 238 28.67 12.91 5.16
CA PHE A 238 27.55 13.73 4.73
C PHE A 238 28.03 15.06 4.12
N GLY A 239 27.99 15.14 2.79
CA GLY A 239 28.07 16.38 2.03
C GLY A 239 28.21 16.14 0.53
N ASP A 240 27.17 16.47 -0.26
CA ASP A 240 27.20 17.65 -1.16
C ASP A 240 25.76 17.98 -1.60
N GLU A 241 25.39 19.27 -1.50
CA GLU A 241 24.13 19.87 -1.95
C GLU A 241 24.25 20.54 -3.33
N ASN A 242 25.39 20.42 -4.03
CA ASN A 242 25.60 21.04 -5.33
C ASN A 242 25.86 20.02 -6.45
N ASN A 243 24.83 19.25 -6.80
CA ASN A 243 24.76 18.68 -8.15
C ASN A 243 23.36 18.93 -8.73
N LYS A 244 23.20 20.14 -9.26
CA LYS A 244 22.23 20.41 -10.32
C LYS A 244 22.70 19.64 -11.56
N ASP A 245 21.75 19.06 -12.26
CA ASP A 245 21.85 18.41 -13.57
C ASP A 245 22.01 16.87 -13.54
N LEU A 246 20.86 16.21 -13.37
CA LEU A 246 20.29 15.27 -14.34
C LEU A 246 18.87 14.92 -13.88
N PHE A 247 17.96 15.87 -14.08
CA PHE A 247 16.55 15.76 -13.76
C PHE A 247 15.73 15.52 -15.04
N VAL A 248 14.87 14.50 -14.97
CA VAL A 248 13.43 14.57 -15.24
C VAL A 248 12.94 14.91 -16.67
N SER A 249 12.42 13.88 -17.32
CA SER A 249 11.23 13.91 -18.18
C SER A 249 10.58 12.52 -17.98
N ASP A 250 9.33 12.29 -17.57
CA ASP A 250 8.14 13.07 -17.44
C ASP A 250 7.26 12.37 -16.42
N LEU A 251 6.51 13.15 -15.62
CA LEU A 251 5.14 12.88 -15.14
C LEU A 251 4.86 13.71 -13.89
N ASN A 252 4.56 14.98 -14.11
CA ASN A 252 3.65 15.71 -13.24
C ASN A 252 2.57 16.29 -14.14
N THR A 253 1.38 15.70 -14.12
CA THR A 253 0.15 16.46 -14.37
C THR A 253 -0.72 16.19 -13.16
N THR A 254 -0.69 17.18 -12.29
CA THR A 254 -1.71 17.44 -11.29
C THR A 254 -3.06 17.64 -11.98
N VAL A 255 -3.97 16.70 -11.75
CA VAL A 255 -5.42 16.96 -11.75
C VAL A 255 -5.88 16.67 -10.32
N ASN A 256 -6.57 17.63 -9.70
CA ASN A 256 -7.04 17.57 -8.32
C ASN A 256 -7.69 16.21 -7.98
N GLY A 257 -7.18 15.54 -6.92
CA GLY A 257 -7.58 14.19 -6.49
C GLY A 257 -6.68 13.09 -7.06
N GLY A 258 -5.43 12.99 -6.60
CA GLY A 258 -4.42 12.09 -7.18
C GLY A 258 -4.90 10.63 -7.31
N LEU A 259 -4.73 10.05 -8.50
CA LEU A 259 -5.07 8.64 -8.77
C LEU A 259 -4.24 7.72 -7.87
N ARG A 260 -4.91 6.90 -7.05
CA ARG A 260 -4.26 5.89 -6.21
C ARG A 260 -4.05 4.61 -7.01
N ILE A 261 -2.85 4.42 -7.55
CA ILE A 261 -2.42 3.13 -8.11
C ILE A 261 -1.66 2.36 -7.03
N LEU A 262 -2.19 1.21 -6.62
CA LEU A 262 -1.49 0.23 -5.80
C LEU A 262 -0.63 -0.62 -6.71
N SER A 263 0.68 -0.51 -6.52
CA SER A 263 1.64 -1.42 -7.15
C SER A 263 1.39 -2.86 -6.72
N ARG A 264 1.91 -3.81 -7.51
CA ARG A 264 1.87 -5.25 -7.19
C ARG A 264 2.25 -5.57 -5.75
N VAL A 265 3.19 -4.84 -5.18
CA VAL A 265 3.65 -5.12 -3.81
C VAL A 265 2.68 -4.60 -2.76
N GLU A 266 2.02 -3.47 -3.01
CA GLU A 266 1.09 -2.86 -2.05
C GLU A 266 -0.16 -3.71 -1.83
N TRP A 267 -0.62 -4.44 -2.85
CA TRP A 267 -1.72 -5.41 -2.71
C TRP A 267 -1.24 -6.85 -2.46
N LEU A 268 0.06 -7.06 -2.20
CA LEU A 268 0.65 -8.36 -1.85
C LEU A 268 0.51 -9.42 -2.95
N ALA A 269 0.76 -9.00 -4.20
CA ALA A 269 0.79 -9.88 -5.35
C ALA A 269 1.82 -11.00 -5.20
N GLN A 270 1.42 -12.21 -5.55
CA GLN A 270 2.34 -13.30 -5.84
C GLN A 270 3.20 -12.93 -7.06
N PRO A 271 4.48 -13.37 -7.10
CA PRO A 271 5.29 -13.21 -8.29
C PRO A 271 4.71 -14.02 -9.46
N PRO A 272 4.88 -13.57 -10.71
CA PRO A 272 4.47 -14.36 -11.87
C PRO A 272 5.29 -15.66 -11.95
N THR A 273 4.65 -16.75 -12.37
CA THR A 273 5.29 -18.08 -12.47
C THR A 273 6.15 -18.23 -13.73
N LYS A 274 6.01 -17.31 -14.70
CA LYS A 274 6.85 -17.23 -15.91
C LYS A 274 7.29 -15.78 -16.15
N LEU A 275 8.42 -15.63 -16.83
CA LEU A 275 8.89 -14.32 -17.29
C LEU A 275 7.80 -13.63 -18.13
N PRO A 276 7.47 -12.37 -17.82
CA PRO A 276 6.42 -11.66 -18.52
C PRO A 276 6.82 -11.33 -19.96
N VAL A 277 5.89 -11.54 -20.89
CA VAL A 277 6.05 -11.12 -22.29
C VAL A 277 5.87 -9.61 -22.36
N LYS A 278 6.81 -8.91 -23.02
CA LYS A 278 6.77 -7.46 -23.17
C LYS A 278 5.67 -7.07 -24.16
N LEU A 279 4.80 -6.15 -23.75
CA LEU A 279 3.77 -5.56 -24.59
C LEU A 279 4.35 -4.41 -25.42
N LYS A 280 3.97 -4.32 -26.70
CA LYS A 280 4.41 -3.22 -27.57
C LYS A 280 3.56 -1.98 -27.34
N THR A 281 4.20 -0.92 -26.84
CA THR A 281 3.59 0.40 -26.61
C THR A 281 3.99 1.38 -27.73
N PRO A 282 3.19 2.43 -28.01
CA PRO A 282 1.87 2.74 -27.44
C PRO A 282 0.77 1.80 -27.97
N VAL A 283 -0.06 1.34 -27.04
CA VAL A 283 -1.19 0.43 -27.28
C VAL A 283 -2.39 1.21 -27.83
N LEU A 284 -3.10 0.61 -28.80
CA LEU A 284 -4.30 1.20 -29.39
C LEU A 284 -5.59 0.78 -28.67
N LEU A 285 -5.62 -0.43 -28.09
CA LEU A 285 -6.86 -1.04 -27.62
C LEU A 285 -6.89 -1.20 -26.10
N ILE A 286 -7.99 -0.80 -25.48
CA ILE A 286 -8.31 -1.05 -24.08
C ILE A 286 -9.54 -1.96 -24.05
N ILE A 287 -9.43 -3.09 -23.35
CA ILE A 287 -10.54 -4.05 -23.23
C ILE A 287 -11.03 -4.05 -21.79
N ILE A 288 -12.32 -3.74 -21.62
CA ILE A 288 -12.95 -3.69 -20.30
C ILE A 288 -13.57 -5.02 -19.94
N HIS A 289 -13.27 -5.45 -18.72
CA HIS A 289 -13.84 -6.62 -18.07
C HIS A 289 -14.53 -6.23 -16.76
N HIS A 290 -15.38 -7.12 -16.27
CA HIS A 290 -15.67 -7.20 -14.84
C HIS A 290 -14.97 -8.42 -14.25
N THR A 291 -14.87 -8.50 -12.94
CA THR A 291 -14.25 -9.66 -12.28
C THR A 291 -15.24 -10.77 -11.96
N SER A 292 -16.55 -10.51 -12.09
CA SER A 292 -17.63 -11.42 -11.65
C SER A 292 -17.51 -11.83 -10.17
N THR A 293 -16.94 -10.94 -9.35
CA THR A 293 -16.79 -11.11 -7.90
C THR A 293 -17.79 -10.24 -7.15
N ALA A 294 -17.77 -10.32 -5.81
CA ALA A 294 -18.31 -9.25 -4.98
C ALA A 294 -17.59 -7.92 -5.26
N SER A 295 -18.31 -6.82 -5.11
CA SER A 295 -17.72 -5.48 -5.05
C SER A 295 -16.98 -5.27 -3.73
N CYS A 296 -16.08 -4.29 -3.70
CA CYS A 296 -15.33 -3.90 -2.51
C CYS A 296 -15.47 -2.38 -2.28
N ARG A 297 -15.40 -1.93 -1.02
CA ARG A 297 -15.55 -0.50 -0.66
C ARG A 297 -14.33 0.07 0.07
N THR A 298 -13.51 -0.79 0.67
CA THR A 298 -12.29 -0.39 1.36
C THR A 298 -11.06 -0.97 0.68
N GLU A 299 -9.89 -0.33 0.85
CA GLU A 299 -8.62 -0.82 0.29
C GLU A 299 -8.36 -2.27 0.74
N GLY A 300 -8.61 -2.61 2.01
CA GLY A 300 -8.43 -3.96 2.54
C GLY A 300 -9.34 -5.01 1.88
N GLU A 301 -10.61 -4.71 1.65
CA GLU A 301 -11.55 -5.60 0.93
C GLU A 301 -11.12 -5.80 -0.52
N CYS A 302 -10.75 -4.71 -1.19
CA CYS A 302 -10.32 -4.77 -2.58
C CYS A 302 -9.00 -5.55 -2.73
N ILE A 303 -8.02 -5.35 -1.84
CA ILE A 303 -6.79 -6.16 -1.79
C ILE A 303 -7.14 -7.64 -1.64
N TYR A 304 -8.04 -8.00 -0.72
CA TYR A 304 -8.47 -9.39 -0.53
C TYR A 304 -9.05 -10.00 -1.81
N ILE A 305 -9.95 -9.28 -2.49
CA ILE A 305 -10.58 -9.75 -3.73
C ILE A 305 -9.56 -9.88 -4.87
N VAL A 306 -8.70 -8.87 -5.06
CA VAL A 306 -7.66 -8.89 -6.12
C VAL A 306 -6.68 -10.03 -5.91
N ARG A 307 -6.29 -10.33 -4.66
CA ARG A 307 -5.45 -11.49 -4.34
C ARG A 307 -6.14 -12.81 -4.65
N ASN A 308 -7.42 -12.96 -4.33
CA ASN A 308 -8.19 -14.16 -4.66
C ASN A 308 -8.32 -14.34 -6.19
N ILE A 309 -8.49 -13.25 -6.93
CA ILE A 309 -8.50 -13.28 -8.40
C ILE A 309 -7.14 -13.76 -8.93
N GLN A 310 -6.02 -13.24 -8.41
CA GLN A 310 -4.70 -13.71 -8.81
C GLN A 310 -4.52 -15.20 -8.49
N GLN A 311 -4.91 -15.63 -7.29
CA GLN A 311 -4.80 -17.02 -6.87
C GLN A 311 -5.61 -17.94 -7.80
N PHE A 312 -6.87 -17.60 -8.07
CA PHE A 312 -7.72 -18.36 -9.00
C PHE A 312 -7.11 -18.42 -10.42
N HIS A 313 -6.57 -17.30 -10.91
CA HIS A 313 -5.90 -17.25 -12.21
C HIS A 313 -4.67 -18.15 -12.29
N VAL A 314 -3.83 -18.14 -11.26
CA VAL A 314 -2.59 -18.95 -11.24
C VAL A 314 -2.89 -20.41 -10.98
N GLU A 315 -3.65 -20.73 -9.93
CA GLU A 315 -3.86 -22.10 -9.45
C GLU A 315 -4.93 -22.84 -10.26
N SER A 316 -6.07 -22.20 -10.54
CA SER A 316 -7.18 -22.87 -11.20
C SER A 316 -7.12 -22.75 -12.72
N ARG A 317 -6.76 -21.58 -13.24
CA ARG A 317 -6.68 -21.34 -14.70
C ARG A 317 -5.29 -21.59 -15.29
N GLN A 318 -4.29 -21.91 -14.47
CA GLN A 318 -2.92 -22.18 -14.91
C GLN A 318 -2.30 -21.02 -15.70
N LEU A 319 -2.74 -19.78 -15.41
CA LEU A 319 -2.14 -18.58 -15.97
C LEU A 319 -0.82 -18.29 -15.26
N TRP A 320 0.10 -17.62 -15.96
CA TRP A 320 1.39 -17.28 -15.35
C TRP A 320 1.31 -16.15 -14.30
N ASP A 321 0.18 -15.46 -14.27
CA ASP A 321 -0.10 -14.34 -13.37
C ASP A 321 -1.59 -13.97 -13.49
N ILE A 322 -2.05 -13.02 -12.67
CA ILE A 322 -3.35 -12.37 -12.83
C ILE A 322 -3.55 -11.93 -14.29
N GLY A 323 -4.69 -12.26 -14.90
CA GLY A 323 -4.92 -12.07 -16.34
C GLY A 323 -5.03 -10.61 -16.79
N TYR A 324 -5.38 -9.69 -15.89
CA TYR A 324 -5.63 -8.28 -16.23
C TYR A 324 -4.36 -7.43 -16.08
N ASN A 325 -4.25 -6.37 -16.88
CA ASN A 325 -3.20 -5.36 -16.73
C ASN A 325 -3.46 -4.49 -15.51
N PHE A 326 -4.70 -4.06 -15.33
CA PHE A 326 -5.15 -3.26 -14.20
C PHE A 326 -6.52 -3.74 -13.70
N LEU A 327 -6.78 -3.52 -12.41
CA LEU A 327 -8.10 -3.70 -11.82
C LEU A 327 -8.54 -2.41 -11.15
N VAL A 328 -9.82 -2.06 -11.24
CA VAL A 328 -10.38 -0.85 -10.61
C VAL A 328 -11.27 -1.28 -9.46
N GLY A 329 -10.86 -0.97 -8.23
CA GLY A 329 -11.61 -1.31 -7.02
C GLY A 329 -12.75 -0.33 -6.76
N GLY A 330 -13.80 -0.79 -6.08
CA GLY A 330 -14.93 0.08 -5.69
C GLY A 330 -14.58 1.09 -4.59
N ASP A 331 -13.36 1.01 -4.05
CA ASP A 331 -12.73 2.02 -3.18
C ASP A 331 -12.19 3.24 -3.97
N GLY A 332 -12.20 3.21 -5.30
CA GLY A 332 -11.64 4.27 -6.15
C GLY A 332 -10.12 4.16 -6.34
N SER A 333 -9.54 2.99 -6.08
CA SER A 333 -8.12 2.72 -6.34
C SER A 333 -7.94 1.84 -7.60
N VAL A 334 -6.79 1.98 -8.23
CA VAL A 334 -6.33 1.07 -9.29
C VAL A 334 -5.34 0.08 -8.70
N TYR A 335 -5.50 -1.19 -9.00
CA TYR A 335 -4.62 -2.28 -8.59
C TYR A 335 -3.81 -2.72 -9.81
N GLU A 336 -2.49 -2.54 -9.75
CA GLU A 336 -1.59 -2.96 -10.81
C GLU A 336 -1.57 -4.48 -10.90
N GLY A 337 -2.17 -5.03 -11.96
CA GLY A 337 -2.04 -6.43 -12.33
C GLY A 337 -0.73 -6.64 -13.07
N ARG A 338 -0.78 -6.93 -14.37
CA ARG A 338 0.42 -7.03 -15.20
C ARG A 338 1.03 -5.67 -15.58
N GLY A 339 0.33 -4.56 -15.36
CA GLY A 339 0.84 -3.21 -15.61
C GLY A 339 0.88 -2.85 -17.10
N TRP A 340 1.55 -1.74 -17.44
CA TRP A 340 1.54 -1.15 -18.77
C TRP A 340 2.37 -1.89 -19.83
N GLU A 341 3.49 -2.50 -19.42
CA GLU A 341 4.51 -2.98 -20.35
C GLU A 341 4.46 -4.50 -20.59
N ARG A 342 3.44 -5.19 -20.09
CA ARG A 342 3.37 -6.65 -20.09
C ARG A 342 2.06 -7.14 -20.67
N GLU A 343 2.16 -8.19 -21.48
CA GLU A 343 1.00 -8.80 -22.13
C GLU A 343 0.04 -9.42 -21.10
N GLY A 344 -1.25 -9.14 -21.29
CA GLY A 344 -2.37 -9.70 -20.53
C GLY A 344 -2.60 -11.21 -20.72
N ALA A 345 -3.62 -11.73 -20.06
CA ALA A 345 -4.27 -13.00 -20.38
C ALA A 345 -5.79 -12.87 -20.14
N HIS A 346 -6.34 -11.73 -20.55
CA HIS A 346 -7.73 -11.33 -20.31
C HIS A 346 -8.63 -11.53 -21.53
N THR A 347 -8.08 -11.48 -22.75
CA THR A 347 -8.85 -11.65 -23.98
C THR A 347 -7.99 -12.36 -25.03
N PHE A 348 -8.37 -13.59 -25.34
CA PHE A 348 -7.77 -14.44 -26.35
C PHE A 348 -7.62 -13.68 -27.68
N GLU A 349 -6.50 -13.87 -28.37
CA GLU A 349 -6.11 -13.16 -29.61
C GLU A 349 -5.93 -11.63 -29.53
N TYR A 350 -6.24 -10.99 -28.41
CA TYR A 350 -6.06 -9.54 -28.25
C TYR A 350 -5.04 -9.13 -27.19
N ASN A 351 -4.57 -10.06 -26.35
CA ASN A 351 -3.64 -9.75 -25.26
C ASN A 351 -2.37 -9.01 -25.73
N TYR A 352 -1.78 -9.40 -26.85
CA TYR A 352 -0.51 -8.84 -27.38
C TYR A 352 -0.62 -7.42 -27.94
N LEU A 353 -1.84 -6.88 -28.10
CA LEU A 353 -2.10 -5.57 -28.67
C LEU A 353 -2.99 -4.68 -27.79
N SER A 354 -3.33 -5.11 -26.58
CA SER A 354 -4.30 -4.42 -25.73
C SER A 354 -3.93 -4.39 -24.26
N ILE A 355 -4.52 -3.44 -23.54
CA ILE A 355 -4.50 -3.35 -22.08
C ILE A 355 -5.87 -3.80 -21.55
N GLY A 356 -5.90 -4.86 -20.77
CA GLY A 356 -7.11 -5.33 -20.10
C GLY A 356 -7.32 -4.66 -18.76
N VAL A 357 -8.45 -3.98 -18.60
CA VAL A 357 -8.83 -3.34 -17.33
C VAL A 357 -10.10 -4.00 -16.79
N ALA A 358 -10.01 -4.59 -15.60
CA ALA A 358 -11.14 -5.24 -14.95
C ALA A 358 -11.73 -4.40 -13.82
N PHE A 359 -13.03 -4.15 -13.84
CA PHE A 359 -13.72 -3.52 -12.72
C PHE A 359 -14.08 -4.58 -11.69
N VAL A 360 -13.70 -4.35 -10.43
CA VAL A 360 -13.96 -5.30 -9.34
C VAL A 360 -15.45 -5.27 -8.99
N GLY A 361 -16.15 -6.35 -9.31
CA GLY A 361 -17.60 -6.50 -9.10
C GLY A 361 -18.29 -7.29 -10.21
N THR A 362 -19.62 -7.32 -10.13
CA THR A 362 -20.52 -7.89 -11.13
C THR A 362 -21.50 -6.81 -11.58
N PHE A 363 -21.53 -6.51 -12.88
CA PHE A 363 -22.27 -5.36 -13.44
C PHE A 363 -23.30 -5.77 -14.52
N THR A 364 -23.94 -6.92 -14.31
CA THR A 364 -24.97 -7.47 -15.22
C THR A 364 -26.31 -6.78 -15.03
N THR A 365 -26.64 -6.36 -13.81
CA THR A 365 -27.93 -5.74 -13.44
C THR A 365 -27.83 -4.27 -13.01
N SER A 366 -26.62 -3.79 -12.73
CA SER A 366 -26.35 -2.38 -12.39
C SER A 366 -24.98 -1.96 -12.94
N PRO A 367 -24.82 -0.71 -13.41
CA PRO A 367 -23.52 -0.21 -13.85
C PRO A 367 -22.55 -0.05 -12.67
N PRO A 368 -21.24 0.06 -12.93
CA PRO A 368 -20.28 0.38 -11.88
C PRO A 368 -20.53 1.79 -11.30
N PRO A 369 -20.26 2.00 -10.00
CA PRO A 369 -20.33 3.32 -9.37
C PRO A 369 -19.39 4.33 -10.04
N GLU A 370 -19.79 5.60 -10.00
CA GLU A 370 -19.09 6.73 -10.64
C GLU A 370 -17.63 6.86 -10.19
N ASN A 371 -17.33 6.50 -8.94
CA ASN A 371 -15.95 6.53 -8.44
C ASN A 371 -15.03 5.57 -9.21
N GLN A 372 -15.51 4.40 -9.63
CA GLN A 372 -14.73 3.46 -10.44
C GLN A 372 -14.53 4.00 -11.86
N THR A 373 -15.57 4.58 -12.46
CA THR A 373 -15.47 5.11 -13.84
C THR A 373 -14.57 6.36 -13.90
N ASP A 374 -14.64 7.25 -12.92
CA ASP A 374 -13.70 8.38 -12.79
C ASP A 374 -12.25 7.89 -12.59
N THR A 375 -12.04 6.90 -11.72
CA THR A 375 -10.73 6.28 -11.49
C THR A 375 -10.14 5.69 -12.77
N PHE A 376 -10.98 4.99 -13.56
CA PHE A 376 -10.59 4.47 -14.86
C PHE A 376 -10.21 5.59 -15.84
N ASN A 377 -11.02 6.64 -15.96
CA ASN A 377 -10.74 7.76 -16.86
C ASN A 377 -9.40 8.43 -16.53
N ARG A 378 -9.10 8.62 -15.24
CA ARG A 378 -7.80 9.13 -14.77
C ARG A 378 -6.65 8.18 -15.13
N LEU A 379 -6.84 6.86 -15.00
CA LEU A 379 -5.84 5.86 -15.40
C LEU A 379 -5.53 5.94 -16.90
N VAL A 380 -6.55 6.05 -17.74
CA VAL A 380 -6.41 6.18 -19.20
C VAL A 380 -5.69 7.47 -19.56
N ALA A 381 -6.08 8.60 -18.96
CA ALA A 381 -5.43 9.89 -19.19
C ALA A 381 -3.93 9.84 -18.88
N ILE A 382 -3.56 9.18 -17.78
CA ILE A 382 -2.14 8.94 -17.43
C ILE A 382 -1.47 8.04 -18.46
N GLY A 383 -2.11 6.97 -18.90
CA GLY A 383 -1.57 6.06 -19.91
C GLY A 383 -1.29 6.74 -21.25
N VAL A 384 -2.18 7.65 -21.70
CA VAL A 384 -1.97 8.46 -22.91
C VAL A 384 -0.81 9.42 -22.70
N LYS A 385 -0.81 10.17 -21.59
CA LYS A 385 0.26 11.12 -21.28
C LYS A 385 1.64 10.46 -21.22
N LEU A 386 1.70 9.23 -20.73
CA LEU A 386 2.92 8.44 -20.63
C LEU A 386 3.41 7.82 -21.93
N GLY A 387 2.63 7.90 -23.00
CA GLY A 387 2.92 7.20 -24.24
C GLY A 387 2.74 5.68 -24.14
N TYR A 388 2.02 5.17 -23.13
CA TYR A 388 1.60 3.77 -23.09
C TYR A 388 0.37 3.51 -23.94
N LEU A 389 -0.49 4.51 -24.09
CA LEU A 389 -1.67 4.47 -24.95
C LEU A 389 -1.53 5.50 -26.07
N ARG A 390 -2.06 5.18 -27.25
CA ARG A 390 -2.16 6.15 -28.35
C ARG A 390 -3.23 7.19 -28.03
N GLU A 391 -3.09 8.41 -28.52
CA GLU A 391 -4.13 9.45 -28.35
C GLU A 391 -5.48 9.05 -28.96
N ASN A 392 -5.46 8.28 -30.06
CA ASN A 392 -6.65 7.74 -30.71
C ASN A 392 -7.00 6.32 -30.26
N TYR A 393 -6.75 5.98 -28.99
CA TYR A 393 -7.09 4.68 -28.43
C TYR A 393 -8.57 4.33 -28.62
N LYS A 394 -8.88 3.04 -28.58
CA LYS A 394 -10.24 2.48 -28.65
C LYS A 394 -10.55 1.75 -27.35
N ILE A 395 -11.76 1.95 -26.83
CA ILE A 395 -12.31 1.18 -25.70
C ILE A 395 -13.32 0.20 -26.26
N MET A 396 -13.18 -1.07 -25.91
CA MET A 396 -14.12 -2.13 -26.23
C MET A 396 -14.46 -2.94 -24.98
N ALA A 397 -15.67 -3.47 -24.94
CA ALA A 397 -16.10 -4.47 -23.97
C ALA A 397 -15.60 -5.85 -24.39
N ALA A 398 -15.21 -6.69 -23.43
CA ALA A 398 -14.75 -8.04 -23.72
C ALA A 398 -15.80 -8.88 -24.48
N SER A 399 -17.09 -8.70 -24.19
CA SER A 399 -18.22 -9.32 -24.89
C SER A 399 -18.36 -8.95 -26.37
N GLN A 400 -17.68 -7.91 -26.85
CA GLN A 400 -17.61 -7.62 -28.29
C GLN A 400 -16.59 -8.50 -29.02
N LEU A 401 -15.65 -9.09 -28.30
CA LEU A 401 -14.50 -9.82 -28.84
C LEU A 401 -14.59 -11.32 -28.56
N GLU A 402 -15.24 -11.70 -27.47
CA GLU A 402 -15.43 -13.08 -27.04
C GLU A 402 -16.91 -13.35 -26.69
N SER A 403 -17.33 -14.61 -26.79
CA SER A 403 -18.68 -15.04 -26.40
C SER A 403 -18.81 -15.18 -24.87
N ILE A 404 -18.67 -14.06 -24.15
CA ILE A 404 -18.74 -13.98 -22.68
C ILE A 404 -19.65 -12.82 -22.23
N GLU A 405 -20.12 -12.85 -20.98
CA GLU A 405 -20.99 -11.80 -20.42
C GLU A 405 -20.22 -10.55 -19.98
N SER A 406 -18.91 -10.67 -19.71
CA SER A 406 -18.04 -9.58 -19.25
C SER A 406 -18.00 -8.41 -20.24
N PRO A 407 -18.10 -7.14 -19.80
CA PRO A 407 -18.11 -6.66 -18.42
C PRO A 407 -19.51 -6.53 -17.79
N GLY A 408 -20.55 -7.10 -18.40
CA GLY A 408 -21.94 -7.06 -17.95
C GLY A 408 -22.81 -6.11 -18.77
N ALA A 409 -24.07 -6.48 -18.97
CA ALA A 409 -24.98 -5.78 -19.89
C ALA A 409 -25.22 -4.30 -19.52
N GLU A 410 -25.44 -3.99 -18.24
CA GLU A 410 -25.60 -2.59 -17.79
C GLU A 410 -24.32 -1.78 -17.91
N PHE A 411 -23.16 -2.41 -17.69
CA PHE A 411 -21.89 -1.72 -17.89
C PHE A 411 -21.63 -1.43 -19.37
N VAL A 412 -21.94 -2.36 -20.29
CA VAL A 412 -21.83 -2.09 -21.73
C VAL A 412 -22.72 -0.90 -22.17
N LYS A 413 -23.95 -0.80 -21.65
CA LYS A 413 -24.83 0.36 -21.92
C LYS A 413 -24.23 1.67 -21.44
N GLU A 414 -23.55 1.66 -20.31
CA GLU A 414 -22.85 2.83 -19.77
C GLU A 414 -21.64 3.20 -20.65
N MET A 415 -20.83 2.21 -21.02
CA MET A 415 -19.63 2.40 -21.85
C MET A 415 -19.94 2.94 -23.24
N GLN A 416 -21.10 2.65 -23.82
CA GLN A 416 -21.52 3.20 -25.11
C GLN A 416 -21.59 4.73 -25.13
N LYS A 417 -21.63 5.37 -23.96
CA LYS A 417 -21.63 6.83 -23.79
C LYS A 417 -20.21 7.40 -23.68
N TRP A 418 -19.20 6.55 -23.49
CA TRP A 418 -17.83 7.00 -23.22
C TRP A 418 -17.14 7.54 -24.48
N PRO A 419 -16.25 8.53 -24.32
CA PRO A 419 -15.35 8.91 -25.40
C PRO A 419 -14.45 7.72 -25.74
N HIS A 420 -14.12 7.54 -27.02
CA HIS A 420 -13.32 6.41 -27.53
C HIS A 420 -13.99 5.02 -27.50
N TRP A 421 -15.27 4.91 -27.13
CA TRP A 421 -16.02 3.67 -27.34
C TRP A 421 -16.04 3.27 -28.82
N SER A 422 -15.64 2.05 -29.12
CA SER A 422 -15.61 1.54 -30.50
C SER A 422 -16.49 0.32 -30.68
N LYS A 423 -17.26 0.31 -31.77
CA LYS A 423 -18.06 -0.87 -32.16
C LYS A 423 -17.21 -1.94 -32.84
N ASN A 424 -16.12 -1.52 -33.51
CA ASN A 424 -15.24 -2.36 -34.32
C ASN A 424 -13.77 -2.06 -34.02
N LEU A 425 -12.88 -3.03 -34.29
CA LEU A 425 -11.43 -2.90 -34.10
C LEU A 425 -10.75 -1.84 -34.97
#